data_AF-R7U9B8-F1
#
_entry.id   AF-R7U9B8-F1
#
_cell.length_a   1.000
_cell.length_b   1.000
_cell.length_c   1.000
_cell.angle_alpha   90.00
_cell.angle_beta   90.00
_cell.angle_gamma   90.00
#
_symmetry.space_group_name_H-M   'P 1'
#
loop_
_entity.id
_entity.type
_entity.pdbx_description
1 polymer ?
#
loop_
_entity_poly.entity_id
_entity_poly.type
_entity_poly.pdbx_seq_one_letter_code
_entity_poly.pdbx_strand_id
1 'polypeptide(L)'
;EGEKDQQYVTNVCKIIHFEGQPTDVVRLGRKKDGHPRPLRVTFSSPFDARVFRARFVEHRKADENADDTKGVNADDSKGVHVRTSRNDSEQEKYRKNKDIVRKLNDDAKRADLSNISFSLRDNLAIWKFEKDDEGKWKRTQDWSYAGN
;
A
#
# COMPACT_ATOMS: atom_id res chain seq x y z
N GLU A 1 17.26 -16.70 4.50
CA GLU A 1 16.15 -15.83 4.04
C GLU A 1 16.68 -14.80 3.04
N GLY A 2 17.73 -14.02 3.35
CA GLY A 2 18.26 -12.96 2.47
C GLY A 2 18.51 -13.31 1.00
N GLU A 3 19.22 -14.41 0.69
CA GLU A 3 19.48 -14.80 -0.71
C GLU A 3 18.20 -15.17 -1.47
N LYS A 4 17.25 -15.84 -0.80
CA LYS A 4 15.93 -16.17 -1.37
C LYS A 4 15.11 -14.91 -1.60
N ASP A 5 15.20 -13.94 -0.69
CA ASP A 5 14.49 -12.67 -0.79
C ASP A 5 15.06 -11.80 -1.93
N GLN A 6 16.39 -11.76 -2.09
CA GLN A 6 17.04 -11.09 -3.21
C GLN A 6 16.62 -11.71 -4.54
N GLN A 7 16.66 -13.04 -4.64
CA GLN A 7 16.24 -13.75 -5.86
C GLN A 7 14.77 -13.49 -6.19
N TYR A 8 13.90 -13.48 -5.16
CA TYR A 8 12.49 -13.15 -5.31
C TYR A 8 12.30 -11.73 -5.88
N VAL A 9 12.94 -10.72 -5.31
CA VAL A 9 12.81 -9.33 -5.79
C VAL A 9 13.38 -9.19 -7.21
N THR A 10 14.49 -9.84 -7.51
CA THR A 10 15.05 -9.88 -8.87
C THR A 10 14.08 -10.50 -9.87
N ASN A 11 13.39 -11.59 -9.50
CA ASN A 11 12.37 -12.20 -10.35
C ASN A 11 11.18 -11.26 -10.56
N VAL A 12 10.73 -10.56 -9.51
CA VAL A 12 9.68 -9.53 -9.63
C VAL A 12 10.10 -8.44 -10.61
N CYS A 13 11.34 -7.93 -10.52
CA CYS A 13 11.84 -6.90 -11.44
C CYS A 13 11.80 -7.39 -12.90
N LYS A 14 12.15 -8.65 -13.17
CA LYS A 14 12.07 -9.25 -14.51
C LYS A 14 10.64 -9.35 -15.02
N ILE A 15 9.71 -9.82 -14.18
CA ILE A 15 8.28 -9.99 -14.51
C ILE A 15 7.68 -8.64 -14.91
N ILE A 16 7.95 -7.58 -14.14
CA ILE A 16 7.41 -6.24 -14.41
C ILE A 16 8.23 -5.44 -15.45
N HIS A 17 9.19 -6.08 -16.13
CA HIS A 17 10.09 -5.45 -17.10
C HIS A 17 10.79 -4.19 -16.57
N PHE A 18 11.24 -4.24 -15.32
CA PHE A 18 12.00 -3.18 -14.67
C PHE A 18 13.50 -3.47 -14.72
N GLU A 19 14.25 -2.60 -15.39
CA GLU A 19 15.70 -2.75 -15.59
C GLU A 19 16.53 -2.40 -14.35
N GLY A 20 15.99 -1.58 -13.46
CA GLY A 20 16.67 -1.19 -12.22
C GLY A 20 16.85 -2.38 -11.29
N GLN A 21 18.06 -2.53 -10.74
CA GLN A 21 18.35 -3.59 -9.78
C GLN A 21 18.20 -3.06 -8.34
N PRO A 22 17.62 -3.87 -7.43
CA PRO A 22 17.60 -3.51 -6.02
C PRO A 22 19.03 -3.51 -5.45
N THR A 23 19.37 -2.48 -4.69
CA THR A 23 20.66 -2.33 -4.01
C THR A 23 20.70 -3.00 -2.63
N ASP A 24 19.54 -3.16 -2.00
CA ASP A 24 19.39 -3.83 -0.71
C ASP A 24 17.98 -4.41 -0.55
N VAL A 25 17.86 -5.57 0.08
CA VAL A 25 16.60 -6.27 0.33
C VAL A 25 16.61 -6.82 1.76
N VAL A 26 15.77 -6.25 2.63
CA VAL A 26 15.72 -6.61 4.05
C VAL A 26 14.31 -6.89 4.55
N ARG A 27 14.16 -7.94 5.37
CA ARG A 27 12.91 -8.24 6.08
C ARG A 27 12.77 -7.30 7.28
N LEU A 28 11.64 -6.60 7.38
CA LEU A 28 11.33 -5.69 8.48
C LEU A 28 10.60 -6.40 9.63
N GLY A 29 10.92 -5.99 10.85
CA GLY A 29 10.22 -6.43 12.06
C GLY A 29 10.65 -7.80 12.61
N ARG A 30 10.01 -8.18 13.73
CA ARG A 30 10.27 -9.45 14.42
C ARG A 30 9.57 -10.60 13.71
N LYS A 31 10.23 -11.75 13.66
CA LYS A 31 9.64 -13.00 13.14
C LYS A 31 8.52 -13.44 14.08
N LYS A 32 7.35 -13.75 13.52
CA LYS A 32 6.20 -14.31 14.22
C LYS A 32 5.67 -15.47 13.36
N ASP A 33 5.33 -16.57 13.99
CA ASP A 33 4.84 -17.76 13.29
C ASP A 33 3.54 -17.44 12.54
N GLY A 34 3.43 -17.93 11.30
CA GLY A 34 2.28 -17.71 10.44
C GLY A 34 2.16 -16.30 9.83
N HIS A 35 3.04 -15.35 10.17
CA HIS A 35 2.96 -13.98 9.65
C HIS A 35 4.20 -13.61 8.80
N PRO A 36 4.05 -13.47 7.47
CA PRO A 36 5.17 -13.05 6.63
C PRO A 36 5.61 -11.63 6.99
N ARG A 37 6.92 -11.45 7.15
CA ARG A 37 7.51 -10.13 7.41
C ARG A 37 7.52 -9.29 6.13
N PRO A 38 7.20 -7.99 6.19
CA PRO A 38 7.36 -7.10 5.05
C PRO A 38 8.80 -7.10 4.55
N LEU A 39 8.98 -7.03 3.23
CA LEU A 39 10.26 -6.79 2.58
C LEU A 39 10.43 -5.29 2.30
N ARG A 40 11.56 -4.73 2.72
CA ARG A 40 12.01 -3.41 2.29
C ARG A 40 13.02 -3.62 1.16
N VAL A 41 12.72 -3.03 0.02
CA VAL A 41 13.56 -3.03 -1.16
C VAL A 41 14.10 -1.62 -1.35
N THR A 42 15.42 -1.51 -1.47
CA THR A 42 16.12 -0.26 -1.72
C THR A 42 16.62 -0.27 -3.16
N PHE A 43 16.57 0.89 -3.83
CA PHE A 43 17.10 1.10 -5.17
C PHE A 43 18.16 2.20 -5.14
N SER A 44 18.93 2.32 -6.21
CA SER A 44 19.96 3.35 -6.40
C SER A 44 19.41 4.78 -6.26
N SER A 45 18.16 5.01 -6.63
CA SER A 45 17.53 6.33 -6.51
C SER A 45 16.05 6.28 -6.11
N PRO A 46 15.50 7.37 -5.57
CA PRO A 46 14.06 7.51 -5.37
C PRO A 46 13.25 7.48 -6.68
N PHE A 47 13.88 7.81 -7.81
CA PHE A 47 13.23 7.70 -9.12
C PHE A 47 13.01 6.23 -9.48
N ASP A 48 14.04 5.40 -9.35
CA ASP A 48 13.97 3.95 -9.60
C ASP A 48 12.89 3.28 -8.74
N ALA A 49 12.85 3.63 -7.45
CA ALA A 49 11.81 3.13 -6.54
C ALA A 49 10.39 3.51 -6.99
N ARG A 50 10.21 4.70 -7.56
CA ARG A 50 8.90 5.15 -8.10
C ARG A 50 8.55 4.43 -9.39
N VAL A 51 9.50 4.24 -10.30
CA VAL A 51 9.29 3.50 -11.55
C VAL A 51 8.96 2.03 -11.25
N PHE A 52 9.71 1.38 -10.36
CA PHE A 52 9.42 0.03 -9.89
C PHE A 52 7.98 -0.09 -9.39
N ARG A 53 7.56 0.82 -8.49
CA ARG A 53 6.20 0.81 -7.95
C ARG A 53 5.13 1.04 -9.03
N ALA A 54 5.37 1.95 -9.97
CA ALA A 54 4.44 2.23 -11.06
C ALA A 54 4.27 1.00 -11.97
N ARG A 55 5.38 0.40 -12.41
CA ARG A 55 5.39 -0.83 -13.22
C ARG A 55 4.72 -2.00 -12.53
N PHE A 56 4.96 -2.16 -11.22
CA PHE A 56 4.30 -3.20 -10.43
C PHE A 56 2.77 -3.01 -10.40
N VAL A 57 2.29 -1.78 -10.21
CA VAL A 57 0.85 -1.49 -10.21
C VAL A 57 0.24 -1.68 -11.59
N GLU A 58 0.95 -1.31 -12.66
CA GLU A 58 0.52 -1.55 -14.06
C GLU A 58 0.39 -3.04 -14.35
N HIS A 59 1.43 -3.83 -14.04
CA HIS A 59 1.44 -5.28 -14.24
C HIS A 59 0.28 -5.94 -13.49
N ARG A 60 0.10 -5.61 -12.21
CA ARG A 60 -0.98 -6.17 -11.40
C ARG A 60 -2.37 -5.87 -11.98
N LYS A 61 -2.58 -4.66 -12.51
CA LYS A 61 -3.84 -4.31 -13.17
C LYS A 61 -4.03 -5.08 -14.48
N ALA A 62 -2.97 -5.30 -15.25
CA ALA A 62 -3.06 -6.09 -16.47
C ALA A 62 -3.47 -7.54 -16.17
N ASP A 63 -2.90 -8.14 -15.12
CA ASP A 63 -3.25 -9.50 -14.66
C ASP A 63 -4.68 -9.59 -14.12
N GLU A 64 -5.17 -8.56 -13.42
CA GLU A 64 -6.55 -8.47 -12.93
C GLU A 64 -7.58 -8.39 -14.08
N ASN A 65 -7.18 -7.92 -15.27
CA ASN A 65 -8.04 -7.78 -16.45
C ASN A 65 -7.83 -8.89 -17.50
N ALA A 66 -6.94 -9.86 -17.25
CA ALA A 66 -6.74 -11.00 -18.12
C ALA A 66 -7.88 -12.02 -17.92
N ASP A 67 -8.66 -12.23 -18.98
CA ASP A 67 -9.84 -13.12 -19.07
C ASP A 67 -9.69 -14.46 -18.31
N ASP A 68 -10.76 -14.88 -17.62
CA ASP A 68 -10.86 -15.99 -16.66
C ASP A 68 -10.64 -17.40 -17.26
N THR A 69 -10.11 -17.51 -18.48
CA THR A 69 -9.91 -18.79 -19.20
C THR A 69 -8.50 -19.38 -19.14
N LYS A 70 -7.60 -18.87 -18.30
CA LYS A 70 -6.35 -19.57 -17.96
C LYS A 70 -6.22 -19.83 -16.47
N GLY A 71 -6.79 -20.96 -16.05
CA GLY A 71 -6.19 -21.74 -14.98
C GLY A 71 -4.74 -22.08 -15.33
N VAL A 72 -3.90 -22.16 -14.28
CA VAL A 72 -2.47 -22.48 -14.23
C VAL A 72 -1.58 -21.26 -13.94
N ASN A 73 -1.14 -21.22 -12.67
CA ASN A 73 -0.21 -20.34 -11.96
C ASN A 73 -0.79 -18.99 -11.51
N ALA A 74 -1.51 -19.02 -10.38
CA ALA A 74 -1.69 -17.84 -9.54
C ALA A 74 -0.31 -17.38 -9.05
N ASP A 75 0.31 -16.52 -9.85
CA ASP A 75 1.61 -15.90 -9.63
C ASP A 75 1.68 -15.23 -8.25
N ASP A 76 2.88 -15.24 -7.64
CA ASP A 76 3.19 -14.70 -6.32
C ASP A 76 2.88 -13.19 -6.17
N SER A 77 2.38 -12.55 -7.22
CA SER A 77 1.88 -11.18 -7.30
C SER A 77 0.43 -11.03 -6.78
N LYS A 78 -0.40 -12.09 -6.81
CA LYS A 78 -1.79 -12.08 -6.31
C LYS A 78 -1.84 -12.08 -4.78
N GLY A 79 -1.52 -10.93 -4.18
CA GLY A 79 -1.56 -10.72 -2.73
C GLY A 79 -0.46 -9.81 -2.19
N VAL A 80 0.52 -9.46 -3.03
CA VAL A 80 1.62 -8.58 -2.64
C VAL A 80 1.21 -7.13 -2.82
N HIS A 81 1.38 -6.35 -1.75
CA HIS A 81 1.12 -4.92 -1.76
C HIS A 81 2.43 -4.14 -1.66
N VAL A 82 2.72 -3.33 -2.69
CA VAL A 82 3.90 -2.47 -2.74
C VAL A 82 3.52 -1.05 -2.34
N ARG A 83 4.21 -0.54 -1.32
CA ARG A 83 4.07 0.84 -0.84
C ARG A 83 5.42 1.47 -0.61
N THR A 84 5.47 2.80 -0.65
CA THR A 84 6.67 3.56 -0.30
C THR A 84 7.03 3.26 1.15
N SER A 85 8.33 3.02 1.40
CA SER A 85 8.84 2.92 2.76
C SER A 85 8.71 4.28 3.45
N ARG A 86 8.47 4.26 4.75
CA ARG A 86 8.42 5.47 5.58
C ARG A 86 9.76 5.63 6.30
N ASN A 87 10.27 6.85 6.36
CA ASN A 87 11.32 7.19 7.32
C ASN A 87 10.74 7.29 8.74
N ASP A 88 11.60 7.49 9.75
CA ASP A 88 11.17 7.50 11.15
C ASP A 88 10.12 8.58 11.46
N SER A 89 10.28 9.78 10.90
CA SER A 89 9.34 10.90 11.05
C SER A 89 7.98 10.59 10.41
N GLU A 90 8.00 10.04 9.19
CA GLU A 90 6.79 9.59 8.50
C GLU A 90 6.10 8.44 9.24
N GLN A 91 6.87 7.55 9.87
CA GLN A 91 6.33 6.44 10.66
C GLN A 91 5.70 6.92 11.97
N GLU A 92 6.28 7.93 12.61
CA GLU A 92 5.67 8.59 13.77
C GLU A 92 4.38 9.30 13.37
N LYS A 93 4.41 10.10 12.30
CA LYS A 93 3.23 10.79 11.76
C LYS A 93 2.13 9.79 11.37
N TYR A 94 2.49 8.66 10.77
CA TYR A 94 1.54 7.59 10.46
C TYR A 94 0.87 7.04 11.72
N ARG A 95 1.62 6.81 12.81
CA ARG A 95 1.05 6.33 14.08
C ARG A 95 0.05 7.33 14.65
N LYS A 96 0.42 8.62 14.74
CA LYS A 96 -0.48 9.69 15.18
C LYS A 96 -1.75 9.78 14.31
N ASN A 97 -1.59 9.79 12.98
CA ASN A 97 -2.70 9.86 12.05
C ASN A 97 -3.61 8.63 12.11
N LYS A 98 -3.07 7.45 12.43
CA LYS A 98 -3.86 6.22 12.60
C LYS A 98 -4.80 6.35 13.80
N ASP A 99 -4.32 6.90 14.92
CA ASP A 99 -5.15 7.13 16.11
C ASP A 99 -6.21 8.20 15.86
N ILE A 100 -5.86 9.26 15.14
CA ILE A 100 -6.80 10.30 14.70
C ILE A 100 -7.91 9.69 13.84
N VAL A 101 -7.57 8.90 12.81
CA VAL A 101 -8.56 8.26 11.92
C VAL A 101 -9.47 7.32 12.68
N ARG A 102 -8.93 6.57 13.65
CA ARG A 102 -9.76 5.73 14.52
C ARG A 102 -10.76 6.59 15.28
N LYS A 103 -10.31 7.65 15.95
CA LYS A 103 -11.19 8.57 16.70
C LYS A 103 -12.28 9.18 15.82
N LEU A 104 -11.91 9.69 14.64
CA LEU A 104 -12.87 10.27 13.69
C LEU A 104 -13.96 9.26 13.26
N ASN A 105 -13.58 8.01 13.01
CA ASN A 105 -14.55 6.97 12.67
C ASN A 105 -15.40 6.54 13.87
N ASP A 106 -14.83 6.49 15.07
CA ASP A 106 -15.58 6.20 16.30
C ASP A 106 -16.56 7.33 16.62
N ASP A 107 -16.19 8.59 16.39
CA ASP A 107 -17.05 9.77 16.52
C ASP A 107 -18.21 9.73 15.51
N ALA A 108 -17.93 9.42 14.24
CA ALA A 108 -18.95 9.27 13.21
C ALA A 108 -19.96 8.16 13.56
N LYS A 109 -19.48 7.01 14.06
CA LYS A 109 -20.35 5.93 14.54
C LYS A 109 -21.22 6.34 15.73
N ARG A 110 -20.65 7.07 16.71
CA ARG A 110 -21.40 7.56 17.88
C ARG A 110 -22.47 8.58 17.50
N ALA A 111 -22.25 9.35 16.45
CA ALA A 111 -23.22 10.29 15.90
C ALA A 111 -24.22 9.65 14.92
N ASP A 112 -24.20 8.33 14.75
CA ASP A 112 -25.00 7.56 13.78
C ASP A 112 -24.83 8.02 12.32
N LEU A 113 -23.66 8.58 12.00
CA LEU A 113 -23.29 9.05 10.66
C LEU A 113 -22.70 7.88 9.84
N SER A 114 -23.51 6.85 9.60
CA SER A 114 -23.11 5.65 8.85
C SER A 114 -22.73 5.92 7.38
N ASN A 115 -23.06 7.11 6.88
CA ASN A 115 -22.69 7.61 5.57
C ASN A 115 -21.33 8.32 5.55
N ILE A 116 -20.63 8.49 6.69
CA ILE A 116 -19.32 9.15 6.77
C ILE A 116 -18.24 8.14 7.18
N SER A 117 -17.08 8.21 6.54
CA SER A 117 -15.89 7.47 6.98
C SER A 117 -14.59 8.22 6.69
N PHE A 118 -13.54 7.87 7.43
CA PHE A 118 -12.21 8.47 7.30
C PHE A 118 -11.16 7.39 7.03
N SER A 119 -10.22 7.68 6.13
CA SER A 119 -9.17 6.73 5.71
C SER A 119 -7.80 7.39 5.70
N LEU A 120 -6.81 6.73 6.30
CA LEU A 120 -5.40 7.12 6.22
C LEU A 120 -4.78 6.58 4.92
N ARG A 121 -4.15 7.46 4.15
CA ARG A 121 -3.53 7.14 2.86
C ARG A 121 -2.02 6.92 3.00
N ASP A 122 -1.42 6.34 1.96
CA ASP A 122 0.01 6.05 1.93
C ASP A 122 0.88 7.30 2.05
N ASN A 123 0.45 8.40 1.42
CA ASN A 123 1.08 9.73 1.51
C ASN A 123 0.78 10.45 2.85
N LEU A 124 0.32 9.72 3.86
CA LEU A 124 -0.02 10.19 5.20
C LEU A 124 -1.22 11.14 5.28
N ALA A 125 -1.87 11.46 4.16
CA ALA A 125 -3.09 12.24 4.16
C ALA A 125 -4.24 11.45 4.80
N ILE A 126 -5.11 12.16 5.53
CA ILE A 126 -6.39 11.63 5.95
C ILE A 126 -7.42 12.12 4.95
N TRP A 127 -8.22 11.20 4.41
CA TRP A 127 -9.32 11.52 3.51
C TRP A 127 -10.65 11.23 4.19
N LYS A 128 -11.63 12.10 3.97
CA LYS A 128 -13.03 11.91 4.32
C LYS A 128 -13.78 11.35 3.11
N PHE A 129 -14.68 10.43 3.38
CA PHE A 129 -15.58 9.83 2.43
C PHE A 129 -17.02 9.96 2.92
N GLU A 130 -17.91 10.22 1.97
CA GLU A 130 -19.35 10.29 2.19
C GLU A 130 -20.07 9.38 1.20
N LYS A 131 -21.14 8.72 1.62
CA LYS A 131 -22.04 8.05 0.68
C LYS A 131 -22.88 9.10 -0.04
N ASP A 132 -22.96 8.98 -1.36
CA ASP A 132 -23.95 9.71 -2.15
C ASP A 132 -25.35 9.08 -2.04
N ASP A 133 -26.32 9.68 -2.75
CA ASP A 133 -27.72 9.25 -2.77
C ASP A 133 -27.90 7.83 -3.34
N GLU A 134 -26.91 7.32 -4.10
CA GLU A 134 -26.87 5.93 -4.59
C GLU A 134 -26.20 4.97 -3.60
N GLY A 135 -25.77 5.46 -2.44
CA GLY A 135 -25.05 4.70 -1.43
C GLY A 135 -23.58 4.44 -1.75
N LYS A 136 -23.02 5.07 -2.80
CA LYS A 136 -21.63 4.91 -3.22
C LYS A 136 -20.72 5.86 -2.44
N TRP A 137 -19.59 5.35 -1.97
CA TRP A 137 -18.58 6.14 -1.27
C TRP A 137 -17.84 7.07 -2.23
N LYS A 138 -17.90 8.37 -1.96
CA LYS A 138 -17.16 9.42 -2.68
C LYS A 138 -16.23 10.15 -1.72
N ARG A 139 -15.02 10.46 -2.21
CA ARG A 139 -14.07 11.30 -1.46
C ARG A 139 -14.58 12.74 -1.46
N THR A 140 -14.67 13.36 -0.29
CA THR A 140 -14.91 14.80 -0.15
C THR A 140 -13.62 15.53 -0.52
N GLN A 141 -13.56 16.18 -1.69
CA GLN A 141 -12.31 16.79 -2.19
C GLN A 141 -11.90 18.03 -1.39
N ASP A 142 -12.86 18.84 -0.96
CA ASP A 142 -12.62 20.09 -0.22
C ASP A 142 -12.30 19.86 1.26
N TRP A 143 -12.31 18.60 1.70
CA TRP A 143 -12.00 18.26 3.07
C TRP A 143 -10.52 17.90 3.22
N SER A 144 -9.88 18.56 4.18
CA SER A 144 -8.56 18.17 4.67
C SER A 144 -8.56 18.15 6.18
N TYR A 145 -7.83 17.19 6.77
CA TYR A 145 -7.60 17.19 8.21
C TYR A 145 -6.58 18.29 8.54
N ALA A 146 -7.07 19.45 8.93
CA ALA A 146 -6.29 20.45 9.64
C ALA A 146 -6.06 19.90 11.05
N GLY A 147 -4.98 19.16 11.26
CA GLY A 147 -4.57 18.80 12.61
C GLY A 147 -4.25 20.07 13.40
N ASN A 148 -4.73 20.14 14.65
CA ASN A 148 -4.19 21.06 15.64
C ASN A 148 -2.83 20.56 16.13
#